data_AF-A0A924U5V3-F1
#
_entry.id   AF-A0A924U5V3-F1
#
_cell.length_a   1.000
_cell.length_b   1.000
_cell.length_c   1.000
_cell.angle_alpha   90.00
_cell.angle_beta   90.00
_cell.angle_gamma   90.00
#
_symmetry.space_group_name_H-M   'P 1'
#
loop_
_entity.id
_entity.type
_entity.pdbx_description
1 polymer ?
#
loop_
_entity_poly.entity_id
_entity_poly.type
_entity_poly.pdbx_seq_one_letter_code
_entity_poly.pdbx_strand_id
1 'polypeptide(L)'
;MGDGVPPSEGSMGSSVTQFSVQIGFRRSGRTTGNRLDHRLFINWDFIPYRSSMPFKDPSLAMHMPAPALVQAASERWLEVVLLAMVLALSPPRWSTLLLLAPVAEEVLFRAGLQDALARHLSGRIHAAGFAANAITALAFAAAHLLIRPGPLAWLTLLPALLIGHVYQQRRQLAPCIALHASFNAIWLLSAGAFT
;
A
#
# COMPACT_ATOMS: atom_id res chain seq x y z
N MET A 1 53.74 7.97 -33.70
CA MET A 1 52.97 9.19 -33.38
C MET A 1 51.69 9.09 -34.21
N GLY A 2 50.61 8.48 -33.77
CA GLY A 2 50.02 8.47 -32.42
C GLY A 2 48.95 9.54 -32.42
N ASP A 3 47.68 9.14 -32.61
CA ASP A 3 46.47 9.91 -32.27
C ASP A 3 45.25 8.97 -32.36
N GLY A 4 45.05 8.19 -31.28
CA GLY A 4 43.82 7.46 -31.03
C GLY A 4 42.87 8.34 -30.24
N VAL A 5 41.83 8.84 -30.88
CA VAL A 5 40.73 9.57 -30.22
C VAL A 5 39.82 8.54 -29.54
N PRO A 6 39.63 8.57 -28.21
CA PRO A 6 38.65 7.70 -27.56
C PRO A 6 37.22 8.21 -27.80
N PRO A 7 36.22 7.33 -27.88
CA PRO A 7 34.82 7.74 -28.04
C PRO A 7 34.32 8.43 -26.76
N SER A 8 33.63 9.54 -26.94
CA SER A 8 33.00 10.34 -25.89
C SER A 8 31.97 9.52 -25.10
N GLU A 9 32.12 9.48 -23.78
CA GLU A 9 31.19 8.87 -22.84
C GLU A 9 29.78 9.48 -23.00
N GLY A 10 28.81 8.61 -23.25
CA GLY A 10 27.41 8.97 -23.27
C GLY A 10 26.96 9.42 -21.89
N SER A 11 26.59 10.69 -21.78
CA SER A 11 25.83 11.27 -20.68
C SER A 11 24.54 10.47 -20.46
N MET A 12 24.57 9.53 -19.50
CA MET A 12 23.37 8.92 -18.93
C MET A 12 22.58 10.00 -18.21
N GLY A 13 21.58 10.56 -18.90
CA GLY A 13 20.57 11.40 -18.26
C GLY A 13 19.81 10.56 -17.24
N SER A 14 20.04 10.83 -15.96
CA SER A 14 19.25 10.28 -14.87
C SER A 14 17.85 10.87 -14.94
N SER A 15 16.88 10.08 -15.38
CA SER A 15 15.46 10.40 -15.31
C SER A 15 15.04 10.46 -13.84
N VAL A 16 15.00 11.66 -13.27
CA VAL A 16 14.46 11.88 -11.92
C VAL A 16 12.94 11.76 -12.00
N THR A 17 12.40 10.65 -11.51
CA THR A 17 10.95 10.52 -11.34
C THR A 17 10.53 11.30 -10.11
N GLN A 18 9.82 12.42 -10.33
CA GLN A 18 9.33 13.28 -9.27
C GLN A 18 8.05 12.69 -8.64
N PHE A 19 8.07 12.52 -7.32
CA PHE A 19 6.91 12.11 -6.54
C PHE A 19 6.13 13.36 -6.12
N SER A 20 4.86 13.47 -6.51
CA SER A 20 3.99 14.58 -6.09
C SER A 20 2.68 14.06 -5.51
N VAL A 21 2.38 14.48 -4.28
CA VAL A 21 1.06 14.28 -3.67
C VAL A 21 0.21 15.49 -4.03
N GLN A 22 -0.86 15.28 -4.79
CA GLN A 22 -1.86 16.33 -5.05
C GLN A 22 -3.10 16.09 -4.20
N ILE A 23 -3.46 17.11 -3.41
CA ILE A 23 -4.70 17.16 -2.64
C ILE A 23 -5.67 18.04 -3.42
N GLY A 24 -6.75 17.44 -3.93
CA GLY A 24 -7.72 18.13 -4.78
C GLY A 24 -9.16 17.96 -4.29
N PHE A 25 -9.98 18.98 -4.52
CA PHE A 25 -11.42 18.94 -4.28
C PHE A 25 -12.15 18.79 -5.61
N ARG A 26 -12.84 17.66 -5.82
CA ARG A 26 -13.65 17.44 -7.03
C ARG A 26 -15.08 17.87 -6.80
N ARG A 27 -15.58 18.87 -7.56
CA ARG A 27 -17.01 19.16 -7.64
C ARG A 27 -17.69 18.05 -8.45
N SER A 28 -18.53 17.25 -7.79
CA SER A 28 -19.38 16.27 -8.46
C SER A 28 -20.60 16.98 -9.05
N GLY A 29 -20.62 17.15 -10.37
CA GLY A 29 -21.77 17.71 -11.08
C GLY A 29 -22.88 16.67 -11.25
N ARG A 30 -23.86 16.67 -10.34
CA ARG A 30 -25.23 16.23 -10.63
C ARG A 30 -26.20 17.10 -9.84
N THR A 31 -26.82 18.04 -10.54
CA THR A 31 -27.87 18.93 -10.02
C THR A 31 -29.18 18.15 -9.91
N THR A 32 -29.44 17.57 -8.74
CA THR A 32 -30.80 17.36 -8.21
C THR A 32 -30.71 17.28 -6.69
N GLY A 33 -31.19 18.32 -6.01
CA GLY A 33 -31.31 18.34 -4.55
C GLY A 33 -30.12 19.01 -3.85
N ASN A 34 -30.42 19.98 -3.00
CA ASN A 34 -29.53 20.97 -2.42
C ASN A 34 -28.56 20.39 -1.36
N ARG A 35 -27.57 19.60 -1.76
CA ARG A 35 -26.48 19.14 -0.87
C ARG A 35 -25.13 19.21 -1.60
N LEU A 36 -24.28 20.14 -1.15
CA LEU A 36 -22.91 20.27 -1.63
C LEU A 36 -22.06 19.16 -1.00
N ASP A 37 -21.87 18.07 -1.75
CA ASP A 37 -20.99 16.97 -1.35
C ASP A 37 -19.53 17.31 -1.70
N HIS A 38 -18.78 17.82 -0.72
CA HIS A 38 -17.33 17.97 -0.82
C HIS A 38 -16.68 16.63 -0.45
N ARG A 39 -16.28 15.86 -1.47
CA ARG A 39 -15.52 14.62 -1.26
C ARG A 39 -14.03 14.91 -1.37
N LEU A 40 -13.32 14.72 -0.26
CA LEU A 40 -11.86 14.65 -0.24
C LEU A 40 -11.43 13.37 -0.97
N PHE A 41 -10.64 13.51 -2.01
CA PHE A 41 -9.99 12.38 -2.67
C PHE A 41 -8.48 12.55 -2.53
N ILE A 42 -7.82 11.50 -2.06
CA ILE A 42 -6.36 11.36 -2.13
C ILE A 42 -6.11 10.45 -3.32
N ASN A 43 -5.69 11.02 -4.44
CA ASN A 43 -5.44 10.25 -5.66
C ASN A 43 -3.96 9.87 -5.74
N TRP A 44 -3.69 8.57 -5.78
CA TRP A 44 -2.33 8.01 -5.92
C TRP A 44 -2.07 7.69 -7.40
N ASP A 45 -2.20 8.70 -8.26
CA ASP A 45 -1.95 8.50 -9.69
C ASP A 45 -0.44 8.44 -9.92
N PHE A 46 0.04 7.28 -10.36
CA PHE A 46 1.25 7.22 -11.17
C PHE A 46 0.96 8.00 -12.46
N ILE A 47 1.43 9.24 -12.57
CA ILE A 47 1.42 9.97 -13.84
C ILE A 47 2.64 9.47 -14.62
N PRO A 48 2.50 8.58 -15.62
CA PRO A 48 3.57 8.48 -16.60
C PRO A 48 3.65 9.85 -17.28
N TYR A 49 4.83 10.46 -17.23
CA TYR A 49 5.14 11.70 -17.94
C TYR A 49 4.73 11.54 -19.41
N ARG A 50 3.56 12.07 -19.78
CA ARG A 50 3.06 12.05 -21.16
C ARG A 50 3.76 13.20 -21.87
N SER A 51 5.00 12.99 -22.29
CA SER A 51 5.63 13.88 -23.26
C SER A 51 4.79 13.82 -24.53
N SER A 52 4.13 14.92 -24.89
CA SER A 52 3.50 15.10 -26.19
C SER A 52 4.59 15.13 -27.26
N MET A 53 4.98 13.96 -27.75
CA MET A 53 5.74 13.77 -28.98
C MET A 53 4.92 12.87 -29.91
N PRO A 54 4.77 13.20 -31.19
CA PRO A 54 4.05 12.37 -32.15
C PRO A 54 4.94 11.17 -32.49
N PHE A 55 4.68 10.02 -31.86
CA PHE A 55 5.41 8.79 -32.19
C PHE A 55 4.87 8.23 -33.51
N LYS A 56 5.68 8.39 -34.57
CA LYS A 56 5.33 8.01 -35.95
C LYS A 56 5.90 6.65 -36.37
N ASP A 57 6.39 5.84 -35.43
CA ASP A 57 7.00 4.54 -35.78
C ASP A 57 6.68 3.44 -34.73
N PRO A 58 5.79 2.47 -35.01
CA PRO A 58 5.40 1.41 -34.06
C PRO A 58 6.51 0.40 -33.72
N SER A 59 7.66 0.48 -34.39
CA SER A 59 8.74 -0.50 -34.34
C SER A 59 9.77 -0.26 -33.22
N LEU A 60 9.76 0.92 -32.59
CA LEU A 60 10.70 1.32 -31.53
C LEU A 60 10.11 1.22 -30.10
N ALA A 61 8.93 0.61 -29.93
CA ALA A 61 8.44 0.20 -28.62
C ALA A 61 9.22 -1.03 -28.11
N MET A 62 10.54 -0.87 -27.98
CA MET A 62 11.45 -1.88 -27.49
C MET A 62 11.30 -1.97 -25.95
N HIS A 63 10.52 -2.97 -25.55
CA HIS A 63 10.57 -3.68 -24.27
C HIS A 63 11.35 -3.03 -23.12
N MET A 64 10.65 -2.28 -22.27
CA MET A 64 10.96 -2.42 -20.84
C MET A 64 10.31 -3.72 -20.36
N PRO A 65 11.06 -4.70 -19.85
CA PRO A 65 10.46 -5.89 -19.29
C PRO A 65 9.73 -5.49 -18.00
N ALA A 66 8.44 -5.79 -17.93
CA ALA A 66 7.60 -5.67 -16.73
C ALA A 66 8.27 -6.05 -15.39
N PRO A 67 9.23 -6.99 -15.29
CA PRO A 67 9.96 -7.26 -14.04
C PRO A 67 10.75 -6.07 -13.47
N ALA A 68 11.22 -5.10 -14.26
CA ALA A 68 12.04 -3.99 -13.74
C ALA A 68 11.25 -3.05 -12.81
N LEU A 69 9.96 -2.81 -13.09
CA LEU A 69 9.06 -2.03 -12.23
C LEU A 69 8.66 -2.80 -10.96
N VAL A 70 8.60 -4.13 -11.03
CA VAL A 70 8.34 -5.00 -9.87
C VAL A 70 9.59 -5.17 -9.01
N GLN A 71 10.79 -5.16 -9.60
CA GLN A 71 12.07 -5.17 -8.88
C GLN A 71 12.35 -3.85 -8.17
N ALA A 72 12.06 -2.70 -8.80
CA ALA A 72 12.17 -1.40 -8.12
C ALA A 72 11.21 -1.29 -6.91
N ALA A 73 10.01 -1.88 -7.00
CA ALA A 73 9.11 -2.03 -5.86
C ALA A 73 9.63 -3.03 -4.81
N SER A 74 10.54 -3.93 -5.20
CA SER A 74 11.12 -4.95 -4.31
C SER A 74 12.26 -4.44 -3.43
N GLU A 75 13.00 -3.42 -3.89
CA GLU A 75 14.21 -2.93 -3.22
C GLU A 75 13.93 -2.16 -1.92
N ARG A 76 12.70 -1.66 -1.74
CA ARG A 76 12.32 -0.87 -0.55
C ARG A 76 11.51 -1.63 0.50
N TRP A 77 11.25 -2.93 0.31
CA TRP A 77 10.50 -3.72 1.31
C TRP A 77 11.20 -3.79 2.65
N LEU A 78 12.54 -3.85 2.64
CA LEU A 78 13.33 -3.84 3.87
C LEU A 78 13.12 -2.53 4.63
N GLU A 79 13.09 -1.38 3.95
CA GLU A 79 12.82 -0.08 4.59
C GLU A 79 11.42 -0.05 5.21
N VAL A 80 10.41 -0.58 4.51
CA VAL A 80 9.03 -0.64 5.00
C VAL A 80 8.91 -1.56 6.22
N VAL A 81 9.52 -2.74 6.17
CA VAL A 81 9.54 -3.69 7.29
C VAL A 81 10.28 -3.09 8.49
N LEU A 82 11.44 -2.48 8.27
CA LEU A 82 12.21 -1.83 9.33
C LEU A 82 11.44 -0.66 9.95
N LEU A 83 10.78 0.16 9.14
CA LEU A 83 9.92 1.23 9.63
C LEU A 83 8.75 0.68 10.46
N ALA A 84 8.09 -0.37 9.99
CA ALA A 84 7.02 -1.04 10.73
C ALA A 84 7.52 -1.59 12.08
N MET A 85 8.71 -2.21 12.11
CA MET A 85 9.33 -2.70 13.35
C MET A 85 9.67 -1.56 14.31
N VAL A 86 10.25 -0.46 13.83
CA VAL A 86 10.57 0.72 14.65
C VAL A 86 9.30 1.33 15.25
N LEU A 87 8.23 1.43 14.46
CA LEU A 87 6.93 1.91 14.93
C LEU A 87 6.32 0.97 15.99
N ALA A 88 6.43 -0.34 15.79
CA ALA A 88 5.94 -1.35 16.74
C ALA A 88 6.70 -1.33 18.08
N LEU A 89 7.98 -0.93 18.07
CA LEU A 89 8.83 -0.82 19.27
C LEU A 89 8.77 0.55 19.96
N SER A 90 8.14 1.54 19.31
CA SER A 90 8.02 2.90 19.87
C SER A 90 6.96 2.95 20.98
N PRO A 91 7.10 3.82 22.01
CA PRO A 91 6.09 3.96 23.06
C PRO A 91 4.71 4.23 22.44
N PRO A 92 3.66 3.49 22.84
CA PRO A 92 2.35 3.65 22.23
C PRO A 92 1.80 5.05 22.54
N ARG A 93 1.67 5.86 21.49
CA ARG A 93 0.97 7.14 21.52
C ARG A 93 -0.31 6.96 20.71
N TRP A 94 -1.35 7.72 21.02
CA TRP A 94 -2.59 7.68 20.26
C TRP A 94 -2.34 7.85 18.74
N SER A 95 -1.38 8.70 18.36
CA SER A 95 -1.01 8.92 16.96
C SER A 95 -0.31 7.73 16.32
N THR A 96 0.50 6.98 17.07
CA THR A 96 1.12 5.76 16.54
C THR A 96 0.07 4.68 16.36
N LEU A 97 -0.84 4.50 17.34
CA LEU A 97 -1.88 3.46 17.28
C LEU A 97 -3.02 3.76 16.30
N LEU A 98 -3.35 5.03 16.04
CA LEU A 98 -4.48 5.40 15.18
C LEU A 98 -4.08 5.80 13.75
N LEU A 99 -2.82 6.20 13.53
CA LEU A 99 -2.36 6.67 12.23
C LEU A 99 -1.23 5.81 11.68
N LEU A 100 -0.09 5.75 12.39
CA LEU A 100 1.12 5.15 11.83
C LEU A 100 1.04 3.62 11.76
N ALA A 101 0.60 2.96 12.82
CA ALA A 101 0.48 1.51 12.88
C ALA A 101 -0.56 0.98 11.88
N PRO A 102 -1.80 1.51 11.79
CA PRO A 102 -2.75 1.06 10.77
C PRO A 102 -2.23 1.21 9.33
N VAL A 103 -1.49 2.30 9.03
CA VAL A 103 -0.87 2.48 7.70
C VAL A 103 0.18 1.41 7.45
N ALA A 104 1.14 1.24 8.37
CA ALA A 104 2.23 0.28 8.22
C ALA A 104 1.72 -1.17 8.12
N GLU A 105 0.77 -1.53 8.99
CA GLU A 105 0.19 -2.87 9.04
C GLU A 105 -0.62 -3.18 7.79
N GLU A 106 -1.48 -2.28 7.31
CA GLU A 106 -2.26 -2.55 6.10
C GLU A 106 -1.39 -2.58 4.84
N VAL A 107 -0.30 -1.80 4.77
CA VAL A 107 0.68 -1.93 3.68
C VAL A 107 1.36 -3.30 3.72
N LEU A 108 1.85 -3.72 4.89
CA LEU A 108 2.56 -5.00 5.05
C LEU A 108 1.64 -6.19 4.77
N PHE A 109 0.47 -6.22 5.41
CA PHE A 109 -0.40 -7.39 5.38
C PHE A 109 -1.30 -7.41 4.15
N ARG A 110 -1.82 -6.28 3.65
CA ARG A 110 -2.72 -6.28 2.47
C ARG A 110 -1.98 -6.17 1.16
N ALA A 111 -1.25 -5.07 0.97
CA ALA A 111 -0.53 -4.83 -0.27
C ALA A 111 0.68 -5.75 -0.42
N GLY A 112 1.30 -6.15 0.69
CA GLY A 112 2.36 -7.17 0.74
C GLY A 112 1.80 -8.59 0.75
N LEU A 113 1.56 -9.13 1.95
CA LEU A 113 1.32 -10.56 2.16
C LEU A 113 0.08 -11.10 1.44
N GLN A 114 -1.09 -10.47 1.65
CA GLN A 114 -2.36 -10.94 1.08
C GLN A 114 -2.34 -10.88 -0.44
N ASP A 115 -1.78 -9.81 -1.02
CA ASP A 115 -1.68 -9.69 -2.48
C ASP A 115 -0.69 -10.69 -3.08
N ALA A 116 0.47 -10.87 -2.44
CA ALA A 116 1.44 -11.87 -2.87
C ALA A 116 0.87 -13.29 -2.83
N LEU A 117 0.18 -13.66 -1.74
CA LEU A 117 -0.49 -14.95 -1.61
C LEU A 117 -1.61 -15.11 -2.63
N ALA A 118 -2.44 -14.09 -2.84
CA ALA A 118 -3.52 -14.15 -3.82
C ALA A 118 -2.95 -14.42 -5.22
N ARG A 119 -1.92 -13.68 -5.65
CA ARG A 119 -1.26 -13.89 -6.95
C ARG A 119 -0.62 -15.27 -7.07
N HIS A 120 0.00 -15.77 -6.00
CA HIS A 120 0.64 -17.09 -5.99
C HIS A 120 -0.37 -18.25 -6.08
N LEU A 121 -1.54 -18.08 -5.45
CA LEU A 121 -2.60 -19.08 -5.41
C LEU A 121 -3.56 -18.98 -6.60
N SER A 122 -3.63 -17.82 -7.25
CA SER A 122 -4.39 -17.61 -8.49
C SER A 122 -3.95 -18.61 -9.56
N GLY A 123 -4.90 -19.39 -10.08
CA GLY A 123 -4.64 -20.45 -11.06
C GLY A 123 -4.29 -21.81 -10.46
N ARG A 124 -4.09 -21.91 -9.13
CA ARG A 124 -3.90 -23.19 -8.42
C ARG A 124 -5.15 -23.64 -7.70
N ILE A 125 -5.90 -22.70 -7.14
CA ILE A 125 -7.14 -22.97 -6.40
C ILE A 125 -8.23 -21.96 -6.78
N HIS A 126 -9.48 -22.41 -6.84
CA HIS A 126 -10.63 -21.56 -7.13
C HIS A 126 -10.87 -20.49 -6.05
N ALA A 127 -10.51 -20.78 -4.80
CA ALA A 127 -10.72 -19.91 -3.65
C ALA A 127 -9.47 -19.09 -3.26
N ALA A 128 -8.60 -18.75 -4.22
CA ALA A 128 -7.30 -18.10 -3.97
C ALA A 128 -7.40 -16.83 -3.11
N GLY A 129 -8.39 -15.97 -3.39
CA GLY A 129 -8.64 -14.77 -2.59
C GLY A 129 -8.98 -15.14 -1.14
N PHE A 130 -9.99 -15.99 -0.92
CA PHE A 130 -10.40 -16.40 0.42
C PHE A 130 -9.25 -17.00 1.22
N ALA A 131 -8.49 -17.92 0.62
CA ALA A 131 -7.32 -18.53 1.26
C ALA A 131 -6.25 -17.50 1.62
N ALA A 132 -5.93 -16.57 0.70
CA ALA A 132 -4.96 -15.51 0.95
C ALA A 132 -5.39 -14.59 2.11
N ASN A 133 -6.67 -14.25 2.21
CA ASN A 133 -7.21 -13.47 3.34
C ASN A 133 -7.10 -14.24 4.65
N ALA A 134 -7.53 -15.51 4.67
CA ALA A 134 -7.49 -16.33 5.88
C ALA A 134 -6.05 -16.51 6.42
N ILE A 135 -5.10 -16.82 5.53
CA ILE A 135 -3.68 -16.96 5.90
C ILE A 135 -3.11 -15.63 6.39
N THR A 136 -3.42 -14.51 5.72
CA THR A 136 -2.96 -13.18 6.14
C THR A 136 -3.53 -12.80 7.51
N ALA A 137 -4.81 -13.05 7.75
CA ALA A 137 -5.46 -12.74 9.03
C ALA A 137 -4.87 -13.59 10.17
N LEU A 138 -4.56 -14.86 9.92
CA LEU A 138 -3.84 -15.72 10.86
C LEU A 138 -2.44 -15.18 11.16
N ALA A 139 -1.68 -14.78 10.14
CA ALA A 139 -0.36 -14.19 10.32
C ALA A 139 -0.42 -12.88 11.13
N PHE A 140 -1.43 -12.04 10.89
CA PHE A 140 -1.67 -10.81 11.64
C PHE A 140 -1.94 -11.08 13.12
N ALA A 141 -2.83 -12.02 13.42
CA ALA A 141 -3.16 -12.41 14.80
C ALA A 141 -1.95 -13.04 15.52
N ALA A 142 -1.16 -13.85 14.81
CA ALA A 142 0.08 -14.41 15.34
C ALA A 142 1.12 -13.32 15.65
N ALA A 143 1.29 -12.32 14.78
CA ALA A 143 2.16 -11.18 15.05
C ALA A 143 1.72 -10.41 16.32
N HIS A 144 0.42 -10.22 16.51
CA HIS A 144 -0.14 -9.62 17.72
C HIS A 144 0.15 -10.44 18.98
N LEU A 145 0.11 -11.77 18.89
CA LEU A 145 0.42 -12.66 20.01
C LEU A 145 1.89 -12.53 20.46
N LEU A 146 2.81 -12.31 19.52
CA LEU A 146 4.24 -12.09 19.84
C LEU A 146 4.49 -10.77 20.57
N ILE A 147 3.74 -9.72 20.21
CA ILE A 147 3.90 -8.38 20.81
C ILE A 147 3.16 -8.30 22.16
N ARG A 148 1.94 -8.85 22.23
CA ARG A 148 1.11 -8.84 23.43
C ARG A 148 0.53 -10.23 23.70
N PRO A 149 1.27 -11.08 24.44
CA PRO A 149 0.82 -12.43 24.75
C PRO A 149 -0.52 -12.42 25.50
N GLY A 150 -1.47 -13.22 25.04
CA GLY A 150 -2.76 -13.39 25.71
C GLY A 150 -3.88 -13.80 24.76
N PRO A 151 -4.98 -14.38 25.28
CA PRO A 151 -6.10 -14.84 24.46
C PRO A 151 -6.77 -13.71 23.68
N LEU A 152 -6.70 -12.48 24.18
CA LEU A 152 -7.26 -11.30 23.51
C LEU A 152 -6.57 -10.97 22.19
N ALA A 153 -5.31 -11.39 21.98
CA ALA A 153 -4.63 -11.19 20.70
C ALA A 153 -5.36 -11.92 19.56
N TRP A 154 -5.97 -13.08 19.82
CA TRP A 154 -6.74 -13.82 18.82
C TRP A 154 -8.01 -13.11 18.36
N LEU A 155 -8.56 -12.19 19.16
CA LEU A 155 -9.72 -11.39 18.74
C LEU A 155 -9.40 -10.50 17.53
N THR A 156 -8.11 -10.20 17.29
CA THR A 156 -7.67 -9.45 16.10
C THR A 156 -7.84 -10.22 14.79
N LEU A 157 -8.09 -11.53 14.84
CA LEU A 157 -8.37 -12.35 13.66
C LEU A 157 -9.65 -11.88 12.94
N LEU A 158 -10.70 -11.54 13.70
CA LEU A 158 -12.00 -11.11 13.15
C LEU A 158 -11.90 -9.79 12.37
N PRO A 159 -11.37 -8.68 12.92
CA PRO A 159 -11.18 -7.46 12.15
C PRO A 159 -10.22 -7.68 10.98
N ALA A 160 -9.17 -8.49 11.14
CA ALA A 160 -8.24 -8.78 10.04
C ALA A 160 -8.91 -9.49 8.86
N LEU A 161 -9.83 -10.44 9.12
CA LEU A 161 -10.63 -11.10 8.07
C LEU A 161 -11.56 -10.11 7.37
N LEU A 162 -12.24 -9.25 8.13
CA LEU A 162 -13.14 -8.23 7.58
C LEU A 162 -12.39 -7.23 6.70
N ILE A 163 -11.28 -6.69 7.20
CA ILE A 163 -10.47 -5.72 6.46
C ILE A 163 -9.90 -6.36 5.20
N GLY A 164 -9.41 -7.60 5.28
CA GLY A 164 -8.92 -8.32 4.10
C GLY A 164 -10.01 -8.60 3.08
N HIS A 165 -11.26 -8.80 3.50
CA HIS A 165 -12.40 -8.89 2.59
C HIS A 165 -12.70 -7.54 1.90
N VAL A 166 -12.67 -6.43 2.64
CA VAL A 166 -12.81 -5.08 2.07
C VAL A 166 -11.69 -4.80 1.05
N TYR A 167 -10.45 -5.20 1.37
CA TYR A 167 -9.33 -5.06 0.45
C TYR A 167 -9.54 -5.83 -0.86
N GLN A 168 -10.09 -7.04 -0.80
CA GLN A 168 -10.40 -7.82 -2.01
C GLN A 168 -11.43 -7.13 -2.90
N GLN A 169 -12.48 -6.56 -2.31
CA GLN A 169 -13.54 -5.90 -3.06
C GLN A 169 -13.11 -4.56 -3.64
N ARG A 170 -12.33 -3.78 -2.89
CA ARG A 170 -12.02 -2.38 -3.23
C ARG A 170 -10.66 -2.20 -3.88
N ARG A 171 -9.71 -3.10 -3.62
CA ARG A 171 -8.31 -3.01 -4.07
C ARG A 171 -7.66 -1.66 -3.73
N GLN A 172 -8.04 -1.11 -2.57
CA GLN A 172 -7.61 0.19 -2.06
C GLN A 172 -7.24 0.06 -0.59
N LEU A 173 -6.12 0.68 -0.18
CA LEU A 173 -5.67 0.67 1.21
C LEU A 173 -6.43 1.68 2.08
N ALA A 174 -6.86 2.83 1.54
CA ALA A 174 -7.54 3.86 2.30
C ALA A 174 -8.75 3.36 3.13
N PRO A 175 -9.71 2.59 2.58
CA PRO A 175 -10.81 2.05 3.38
C PRO A 175 -10.35 1.02 4.41
N CYS A 176 -9.29 0.26 4.13
CA CYS A 176 -8.71 -0.70 5.06
C CYS A 176 -8.06 0.00 6.25
N ILE A 177 -7.24 1.02 5.99
CA ILE A 177 -6.57 1.85 7.00
C ILE A 177 -7.62 2.54 7.89
N ALA A 178 -8.65 3.13 7.28
CA ALA A 178 -9.72 3.79 8.04
C ALA A 178 -10.49 2.81 8.93
N LEU A 179 -10.81 1.63 8.41
CA LEU A 179 -11.50 0.58 9.17
C LEU A 179 -10.63 0.05 10.32
N HIS A 180 -9.34 -0.18 10.06
CA HIS A 180 -8.38 -0.58 11.08
C HIS A 180 -8.25 0.47 12.18
N ALA A 181 -8.01 1.73 11.82
CA ALA A 181 -7.95 2.83 12.77
C ALA A 181 -9.23 2.94 13.63
N SER A 182 -10.39 2.65 13.05
CA SER A 182 -11.67 2.62 13.78
C SER A 182 -11.71 1.49 14.81
N PHE A 183 -11.23 0.29 14.49
CA PHE A 183 -11.09 -0.81 15.47
C PHE A 183 -10.13 -0.45 16.60
N ASN A 184 -8.99 0.17 16.28
CA ASN A 184 -8.03 0.62 17.31
C ASN A 184 -8.64 1.71 18.20
N ALA A 185 -9.44 2.62 17.64
CA ALA A 185 -10.15 3.64 18.41
C ALA A 185 -11.16 3.00 19.38
N ILE A 186 -11.97 2.05 18.91
CA ILE A 186 -12.92 1.31 19.76
C ILE A 186 -12.18 0.60 20.89
N TRP A 187 -11.06 -0.07 20.58
CA TRP A 187 -10.26 -0.77 21.57
C TRP A 187 -9.69 0.21 22.63
N LEU A 188 -9.10 1.33 22.21
CA LEU A 188 -8.56 2.35 23.12
C LEU A 188 -9.64 2.95 24.03
N LEU A 189 -10.82 3.24 23.47
CA LEU A 189 -11.97 3.73 24.23
C LEU A 189 -12.43 2.69 25.27
N SER A 190 -12.49 1.42 24.88
CA SER A 190 -12.88 0.33 25.80
C SER A 190 -11.85 0.07 26.90
N ALA A 191 -10.58 0.39 26.65
CA ALA A 191 -9.48 0.21 27.60
C ALA A 191 -9.31 1.37 28.59
N GLY A 192 -10.15 2.41 28.51
CA GLY A 192 -10.03 3.60 29.36
C GLY A 192 -8.79 4.45 29.03
N ALA A 193 -8.23 4.34 27.82
CA ALA A 193 -6.97 5.00 27.47
C ALA A 193 -7.04 6.54 27.37
N PHE A 194 -8.21 7.14 27.64
CA PHE A 194 -8.46 8.58 27.60
C PHE A 194 -9.06 9.13 28.90
N THR A 195 -9.15 8.30 29.95
CA THR A 195 -9.63 8.69 31.30
C THR A 195 -8.47 8.67 32.29
#